data_AF-A0A951MT79-F1
#
_entry.id   AF-A0A951MT79-F1
#
_cell.length_a   1.000
_cell.length_b   1.000
_cell.length_c   1.000
_cell.angle_alpha   90.00
_cell.angle_beta   90.00
_cell.angle_gamma   90.00
#
_symmetry.space_group_name_H-M   'P 1'
#
loop_
_entity.id
_entity.type
_entity.pdbx_description
1 polymer ?
#
loop_
_entity_poly.entity_id
_entity_poly.type
_entity_poly.pdbx_seq_one_letter_code
_entity_poly.pdbx_strand_id
1 'polypeptide(L)'
;EAARVLAERENAADLVGGVSLADKDDLLRSVLVDLSQTATLSASLNVGRLVVDEMDSIAHMHKSSVQQGPFVVLTSLDVPSILVETAFISNPDEEKKLRDRGYQQGLATAVTRGVRDYFYENPPPGTLLAAWQGRNGDTARQHAVRRGDTLSGIARQYKVSLQTLRRVNGKSSDVLRVGETLQIPIGS
;
A
#
# COMPACT_ATOMS: atom_id res chain seq x y z
N GLU A 1 2.18 -21.87 32.75
CA GLU A 1 1.91 -20.42 32.91
C GLU A 1 3.05 -19.51 32.47
N ALA A 2 4.31 -19.74 32.88
CA ALA A 2 5.44 -18.88 32.50
C ALA A 2 5.65 -18.69 30.97
N ALA A 3 5.41 -19.73 30.15
CA ALA A 3 5.51 -19.62 28.69
C ALA A 3 4.38 -18.78 28.06
N ARG A 4 3.18 -18.74 28.67
CA ARG A 4 2.07 -17.90 28.21
C ARG A 4 2.32 -16.43 28.57
N VAL A 5 2.82 -16.18 29.77
CA VAL A 5 3.22 -14.83 30.21
C VAL A 5 4.43 -14.31 29.43
N LEU A 6 5.36 -15.19 29.02
CA LEU A 6 6.48 -14.83 28.17
C LEU A 6 6.02 -14.53 26.74
N ALA A 7 5.13 -15.33 26.15
CA ALA A 7 4.53 -15.05 24.85
C ALA A 7 3.68 -13.76 24.88
N GLU A 8 2.92 -13.50 25.94
CA GLU A 8 2.19 -12.25 26.14
C GLU A 8 3.13 -11.05 26.33
N ARG A 9 4.30 -11.23 26.97
CA ARG A 9 5.34 -10.18 27.11
C ARG A 9 6.13 -9.94 25.82
N GLU A 10 6.43 -10.97 25.05
CA GLU A 10 7.06 -10.86 23.73
C GLU A 10 6.08 -10.18 22.76
N ASN A 11 4.81 -10.60 22.73
CA ASN A 11 3.74 -9.91 21.98
C ASN A 11 3.49 -8.46 22.46
N ALA A 12 3.79 -8.15 23.72
CA ALA A 12 3.68 -6.80 24.27
C ALA A 12 4.93 -5.93 24.02
N ALA A 13 6.02 -6.52 23.52
CA ALA A 13 7.18 -5.78 23.03
C ALA A 13 7.04 -5.34 21.56
N ASP A 14 5.91 -5.69 20.92
CA ASP A 14 5.72 -5.49 19.50
C ASP A 14 5.38 -4.05 19.14
N LEU A 15 6.25 -3.49 18.31
CA LEU A 15 6.05 -2.25 17.61
C LEU A 15 4.79 -2.37 16.74
N VAL A 16 3.79 -1.53 16.96
CA VAL A 16 2.64 -1.43 16.03
C VAL A 16 2.98 -0.37 15.00
N GLY A 17 3.23 -0.79 13.76
CA GLY A 17 3.62 0.12 12.67
C GLY A 17 4.94 0.87 12.94
N GLY A 18 5.87 0.26 13.67
CA GLY A 18 7.18 0.87 14.00
C GLY A 18 7.17 1.84 15.19
N VAL A 19 6.07 1.94 15.94
CA VAL A 19 5.96 2.80 17.13
C VAL A 19 5.96 1.95 18.40
N SER A 20 6.78 2.34 19.39
CA SER A 20 6.77 1.72 20.71
C SER A 20 5.48 2.06 21.45
N LEU A 21 4.83 1.02 21.97
CA LEU A 21 3.61 1.14 22.78
C LEU A 21 3.88 1.04 24.28
N ALA A 22 5.15 0.86 24.69
CA ALA A 22 5.52 0.57 26.08
C ALA A 22 5.28 1.73 27.05
N ASP A 23 5.23 2.97 26.55
CA ASP A 23 5.05 4.20 27.32
C ASP A 23 3.68 4.87 27.09
N LYS A 24 2.73 4.20 26.43
CA LYS A 24 1.43 4.77 26.05
C LYS A 24 0.31 4.35 27.00
N ASP A 25 -0.60 5.28 27.26
CA ASP A 25 -1.83 5.01 28.02
C ASP A 25 -2.67 3.90 27.35
N ASP A 26 -3.36 3.09 28.15
CA ASP A 26 -4.11 1.92 27.65
C ASP A 26 -5.14 2.27 26.56
N LEU A 27 -5.80 3.42 26.68
CA LEU A 27 -6.74 3.91 25.67
C LEU A 27 -6.04 4.28 24.35
N LEU A 28 -4.89 4.95 24.41
CA LEU A 28 -4.13 5.28 23.21
C LEU A 28 -3.58 4.01 22.56
N ARG A 29 -3.14 3.05 23.38
CA ARG A 29 -2.67 1.75 22.92
C ARG A 29 -3.77 0.99 22.18
N SER A 30 -4.99 0.92 22.71
CA SER A 30 -6.11 0.23 22.04
C SER A 30 -6.47 0.91 20.72
N VAL A 31 -6.53 2.25 20.69
CA VAL A 31 -6.83 2.98 19.45
C VAL A 31 -5.76 2.75 18.39
N LEU A 32 -4.47 2.80 18.76
CA LEU A 32 -3.37 2.54 17.81
C LEU A 32 -3.40 1.10 17.28
N VAL A 33 -3.69 0.13 18.15
CA VAL A 33 -3.86 -1.28 17.77
C VAL A 33 -5.04 -1.43 16.80
N ASP A 34 -6.19 -0.85 17.09
CA ASP A 34 -7.38 -0.93 16.23
C ASP A 34 -7.14 -0.25 14.86
N LEU A 35 -6.48 0.91 14.86
CA LEU A 35 -6.10 1.61 13.62
C LEU A 35 -5.12 0.78 12.79
N SER A 36 -4.13 0.15 13.42
CA SER A 36 -3.18 -0.72 12.73
C SER A 36 -3.87 -1.94 12.16
N GLN A 37 -4.70 -2.62 12.93
CA GLN A 37 -5.48 -3.76 12.44
C GLN A 37 -6.35 -3.36 11.25
N THR A 38 -7.02 -2.21 11.33
CA THR A 38 -7.87 -1.69 10.24
C THR A 38 -7.04 -1.38 9.00
N ALA A 39 -5.88 -0.74 9.15
CA ALA A 39 -4.97 -0.43 8.06
C ALA A 39 -4.41 -1.70 7.41
N THR A 40 -3.94 -2.66 8.22
CA THR A 40 -3.43 -3.97 7.79
C THR A 40 -4.50 -4.77 7.06
N LEU A 41 -5.75 -4.76 7.55
CA LEU A 41 -6.87 -5.41 6.89
C LEU A 41 -7.19 -4.75 5.55
N SER A 42 -7.25 -3.42 5.49
CA SER A 42 -7.50 -2.68 4.26
C SER A 42 -6.42 -2.95 3.21
N ALA A 43 -5.15 -2.96 3.62
CA ALA A 43 -4.02 -3.31 2.77
C ALA A 43 -4.12 -4.76 2.26
N SER A 44 -4.47 -5.71 3.14
CA SER A 44 -4.65 -7.13 2.80
C SER A 44 -5.76 -7.34 1.76
N LEU A 45 -6.89 -6.63 1.92
CA LEU A 45 -7.98 -6.66 0.94
C LEU A 45 -7.57 -6.05 -0.41
N ASN A 46 -6.78 -4.96 -0.41
CA ASN A 46 -6.33 -4.33 -1.65
C ASN A 46 -5.33 -5.22 -2.42
N VAL A 47 -4.29 -5.72 -1.74
CA VAL A 47 -3.34 -6.65 -2.39
C VAL A 47 -4.04 -7.92 -2.85
N GLY A 48 -4.98 -8.44 -2.07
CA GLY A 48 -5.80 -9.60 -2.44
C GLY A 48 -6.60 -9.36 -3.72
N ARG A 49 -7.22 -8.19 -3.88
CA ARG A 49 -7.98 -7.82 -5.08
C ARG A 49 -7.10 -7.84 -6.32
N LEU A 50 -5.95 -7.15 -6.26
CA LEU A 50 -5.01 -7.08 -7.38
C LEU A 50 -4.43 -8.44 -7.76
N VAL A 51 -4.18 -9.31 -6.76
CA VAL A 51 -3.76 -10.70 -7.00
C VAL A 51 -4.86 -11.51 -7.67
N VAL A 52 -6.12 -11.38 -7.22
CA VAL A 52 -7.27 -12.06 -7.85
C VAL A 52 -7.45 -11.61 -9.29
N ASP A 53 -7.38 -10.30 -9.57
CA ASP A 53 -7.53 -9.73 -10.91
C ASP A 53 -6.49 -10.31 -11.90
N GLU A 54 -5.23 -10.46 -11.47
CA GLU A 54 -4.18 -11.09 -12.30
C GLU A 54 -4.40 -12.60 -12.45
N MET A 55 -4.82 -13.30 -11.39
CA MET A 55 -5.02 -14.75 -11.39
C MET A 55 -6.21 -15.20 -12.24
N ASP A 56 -7.26 -14.38 -12.35
CA ASP A 56 -8.47 -14.69 -13.14
C ASP A 56 -8.15 -14.92 -14.63
N SER A 57 -7.04 -14.35 -15.12
CA SER A 57 -6.56 -14.59 -16.48
C SER A 57 -5.89 -15.95 -16.70
N ILE A 58 -5.51 -16.66 -15.64
CA ILE A 58 -4.72 -17.90 -15.67
C ILE A 58 -5.52 -19.10 -15.17
N ALA A 59 -6.29 -18.92 -14.09
CA ALA A 59 -7.00 -19.98 -13.39
C ALA A 59 -8.50 -19.70 -13.35
N HIS A 60 -9.29 -20.77 -13.32
CA HIS A 60 -10.72 -20.63 -13.10
C HIS A 60 -10.98 -20.31 -11.62
N MET A 61 -11.38 -19.07 -11.34
CA MET A 61 -11.61 -18.62 -9.98
C MET A 61 -12.99 -19.08 -9.47
N HIS A 62 -13.01 -19.79 -8.34
CA HIS A 62 -14.28 -20.19 -7.70
C HIS A 62 -15.10 -18.97 -7.21
N LYS A 63 -14.40 -17.89 -6.84
CA LYS A 63 -14.96 -16.58 -6.51
C LYS A 63 -14.11 -15.51 -7.18
N SER A 64 -14.74 -14.58 -7.88
CA SER A 64 -14.10 -13.46 -8.56
C SER A 64 -13.81 -12.28 -7.61
N SER A 65 -13.86 -12.49 -6.29
CA SER A 65 -13.61 -11.45 -5.29
C SER A 65 -12.92 -12.04 -4.07
N VAL A 66 -12.15 -11.20 -3.38
CA VAL A 66 -11.50 -11.56 -2.11
C VAL A 66 -12.54 -12.00 -1.09
N GLN A 67 -12.22 -13.09 -0.37
CA GLN A 67 -13.03 -13.60 0.72
C GLN A 67 -12.30 -13.37 2.05
N GLN A 68 -13.07 -13.24 3.13
CA GLN A 68 -12.54 -13.12 4.48
C GLN A 68 -12.92 -14.37 5.28
N GLY A 69 -12.03 -14.82 6.16
CA GLY A 69 -12.28 -15.98 7.02
C GLY A 69 -11.35 -15.97 8.25
N PRO A 70 -11.69 -16.75 9.29
CA PRO A 70 -10.96 -16.76 10.57
C PRO A 70 -9.67 -17.60 10.49
N PHE A 71 -8.77 -17.25 9.56
CA PHE A 71 -7.49 -17.93 9.40
C PHE A 71 -6.44 -17.31 10.32
N VAL A 72 -5.96 -18.09 11.30
CA VAL A 72 -4.90 -17.65 12.23
C VAL A 72 -3.62 -17.22 11.51
N VAL A 73 -3.35 -17.77 10.33
CA VAL A 73 -2.16 -17.40 9.54
C VAL A 73 -2.22 -15.97 9.00
N LEU A 74 -3.41 -15.33 9.03
CA LEU A 74 -3.65 -14.00 8.49
C LEU A 74 -3.82 -12.93 9.58
N THR A 75 -3.50 -13.25 10.85
CA THR A 75 -3.81 -12.35 12.00
C THR A 75 -2.66 -11.44 12.41
N SER A 76 -1.67 -11.18 11.54
CA SER A 76 -0.63 -10.19 11.85
C SER A 76 -1.25 -8.80 12.00
N LEU A 77 -0.78 -8.04 13.01
CA LEU A 77 -1.33 -6.71 13.35
C LEU A 77 -0.73 -5.58 12.50
N ASP A 78 0.45 -5.80 11.92
CA ASP A 78 1.28 -4.80 11.25
C ASP A 78 1.77 -5.26 9.86
N VAL A 79 1.53 -6.52 9.48
CA VAL A 79 1.88 -7.07 8.16
C VAL A 79 0.63 -7.50 7.40
N PRO A 80 0.33 -6.89 6.23
CA PRO A 80 -0.75 -7.35 5.37
C PRO A 80 -0.56 -8.80 4.96
N SER A 81 -1.59 -9.62 5.11
CA SER A 81 -1.53 -11.07 4.90
C SER A 81 -2.68 -11.54 4.02
N ILE A 82 -2.37 -12.38 3.03
CA ILE A 82 -3.37 -13.02 2.16
C ILE A 82 -3.13 -14.53 2.08
N LEU A 83 -4.21 -15.29 1.92
CA LEU A 83 -4.16 -16.71 1.58
C LEU A 83 -4.59 -16.87 0.14
N VAL A 84 -3.75 -17.48 -0.68
CA VAL A 84 -4.01 -17.71 -2.10
C VAL A 84 -4.36 -19.18 -2.32
N GLU A 85 -5.60 -19.42 -2.73
CA GLU A 85 -6.05 -20.73 -3.19
C GLU A 85 -5.74 -20.87 -4.68
N THR A 86 -4.96 -21.90 -5.04
CA THR A 86 -4.41 -22.06 -6.40
C THR A 86 -5.20 -23.05 -7.25
N ALA A 87 -5.72 -24.11 -6.63
CA ALA A 87 -6.64 -25.08 -7.18
C ALA A 87 -7.05 -26.07 -6.06
N PHE A 88 -8.12 -26.83 -6.29
CA PHE A 88 -8.58 -27.93 -5.45
C PHE A 88 -7.89 -29.24 -5.84
N ILE A 89 -7.01 -29.74 -4.96
CA ILE A 89 -6.37 -31.06 -5.14
C ILE A 89 -7.37 -32.23 -5.19
N SER A 90 -8.58 -32.03 -4.63
CA SER A 90 -9.67 -33.00 -4.67
C SER A 90 -10.35 -33.11 -6.03
N ASN A 91 -10.17 -32.13 -6.92
CA ASN A 91 -10.68 -32.15 -8.28
C ASN A 91 -9.60 -32.72 -9.22
N PRO A 92 -9.81 -33.89 -9.88
CA PRO A 92 -8.80 -34.53 -10.72
C PRO A 92 -8.27 -33.68 -11.87
N ASP A 93 -9.08 -32.78 -12.42
CA ASP A 93 -8.66 -31.91 -13.52
C ASP A 93 -7.79 -30.74 -13.03
N GLU A 94 -8.04 -30.25 -11.81
CA GLU A 94 -7.22 -29.24 -11.15
C GLU A 94 -5.94 -29.84 -10.56
N GLU A 95 -5.98 -31.05 -10.01
CA GLU A 95 -4.80 -31.77 -9.56
C GLU A 95 -3.78 -31.94 -10.69
N LYS A 96 -4.23 -32.28 -11.90
CA LYS A 96 -3.36 -32.37 -13.08
C LYS A 96 -2.68 -31.03 -13.38
N LYS A 97 -3.43 -29.91 -13.31
CA LYS A 97 -2.88 -28.56 -13.49
C LYS A 97 -1.86 -28.23 -12.40
N LEU A 98 -2.11 -28.62 -11.16
CA LEU A 98 -1.17 -28.42 -10.04
C LEU A 98 0.16 -29.18 -10.23
N ARG A 99 0.22 -30.20 -11.10
CA ARG A 99 1.47 -30.91 -11.46
C ARG A 99 2.16 -30.30 -12.69
N ASP A 100 1.48 -29.44 -13.43
CA ASP A 100 2.01 -28.80 -14.64
C ASP A 100 2.90 -27.59 -14.29
N ARG A 101 4.14 -27.60 -14.76
CA ARG A 101 5.10 -26.51 -14.47
C ARG A 101 4.73 -25.19 -15.13
N GLY A 102 4.08 -25.23 -16.30
CA GLY A 102 3.63 -24.03 -16.99
C GLY A 102 2.52 -23.32 -16.21
N TYR A 103 1.55 -24.09 -15.71
CA TYR A 103 0.49 -23.60 -14.84
C TYR A 103 1.02 -23.03 -13.53
N GLN A 104 1.92 -23.74 -12.85
CA GLN A 104 2.58 -23.25 -11.63
C GLN A 104 3.32 -21.92 -11.87
N GLN A 105 4.06 -21.81 -12.98
CA GLN A 105 4.77 -20.60 -13.35
C GLN A 105 3.80 -19.45 -13.68
N GLY A 106 2.69 -19.74 -14.34
CA GLY A 106 1.63 -18.78 -14.64
C GLY A 106 1.03 -18.19 -13.36
N LEU A 107 0.66 -19.06 -12.39
CA LEU A 107 0.16 -18.65 -11.08
C LEU A 107 1.17 -17.81 -10.30
N ALA A 108 2.42 -18.25 -10.22
CA ALA A 108 3.49 -17.51 -9.54
C ALA A 108 3.70 -16.12 -10.17
N THR A 109 3.63 -16.04 -11.51
CA THR A 109 3.74 -14.77 -12.25
C THR A 109 2.55 -13.85 -11.95
N ALA A 110 1.33 -14.38 -11.93
CA ALA A 110 0.12 -13.61 -11.63
C ALA A 110 0.17 -13.04 -10.20
N VAL A 111 0.50 -13.87 -9.20
CA VAL A 111 0.67 -13.41 -7.80
C VAL A 111 1.76 -12.34 -7.71
N THR A 112 2.89 -12.54 -8.39
CA THR A 112 3.99 -11.56 -8.41
C THR A 112 3.56 -10.23 -9.02
N ARG A 113 2.77 -10.25 -10.11
CA ARG A 113 2.24 -9.04 -10.73
C ARG A 113 1.25 -8.32 -9.81
N GLY A 114 0.30 -9.02 -9.22
CA GLY A 114 -0.66 -8.41 -8.29
C GLY A 114 0.01 -7.77 -7.08
N VAL A 115 1.03 -8.41 -6.50
CA VAL A 115 1.83 -7.84 -5.40
C VAL A 115 2.64 -6.64 -5.87
N ARG A 116 3.25 -6.71 -7.05
CA ARG A 116 4.01 -5.59 -7.64
C ARG A 116 3.10 -4.39 -7.87
N ASP A 117 1.91 -4.62 -8.42
CA ASP A 117 0.95 -3.57 -8.74
C ASP A 117 0.38 -2.96 -7.45
N TYR A 118 0.20 -3.74 -6.38
CA TYR A 118 -0.11 -3.20 -5.05
C TYR A 118 0.93 -2.19 -4.56
N PHE A 119 2.22 -2.50 -4.73
CA PHE A 119 3.29 -1.57 -4.33
C PHE A 119 3.41 -0.37 -5.27
N TYR A 120 3.02 -0.48 -6.54
CA TYR A 120 2.87 0.69 -7.40
C TYR A 120 1.67 1.54 -6.95
N GLU A 121 0.53 0.97 -6.56
CA GLU A 121 -0.59 1.76 -6.05
C GLU A 121 -0.33 2.35 -4.64
N ASN A 122 0.49 1.67 -3.83
CA ASN A 122 0.77 1.99 -2.43
C ASN A 122 2.28 1.98 -2.17
N PRO A 123 3.05 2.90 -2.79
CA PRO A 123 4.50 2.91 -2.68
C PRO A 123 4.95 3.14 -1.23
N PRO A 124 5.79 2.27 -0.65
CA PRO A 124 6.22 2.44 0.72
C PRO A 124 7.07 3.72 0.84
N PRO A 125 6.83 4.59 1.84
CA PRO A 125 7.59 5.81 2.02
C PRO A 125 9.10 5.54 2.14
N GLY A 126 9.92 6.42 1.57
CA GLY A 126 11.39 6.29 1.61
C GLY A 126 11.98 5.25 0.66
N THR A 127 11.17 4.54 -0.13
CA THR A 127 11.66 3.62 -1.17
C THR A 127 11.97 4.34 -2.49
N LEU A 128 12.81 3.71 -3.32
CA LEU A 128 13.04 4.17 -4.69
C LEU A 128 11.75 4.21 -5.52
N LEU A 129 10.80 3.31 -5.23
CA LEU A 129 9.51 3.25 -5.91
C LEU A 129 8.66 4.51 -5.63
N ALA A 130 8.56 4.92 -4.35
CA ALA A 130 7.91 6.16 -3.97
C ALA A 130 8.59 7.39 -4.60
N ALA A 131 9.93 7.40 -4.62
CA ALA A 131 10.69 8.49 -5.24
C ALA A 131 10.50 8.53 -6.77
N TRP A 132 10.38 7.38 -7.42
CA TRP A 132 10.19 7.27 -8.87
C TRP A 132 8.77 7.66 -9.30
N GLN A 133 7.73 7.29 -8.53
CA GLN A 133 6.37 7.78 -8.79
C GLN A 133 6.23 9.29 -8.55
N GLY A 134 6.90 9.83 -7.53
CA GLY A 134 6.99 11.28 -7.31
C GLY A 134 7.67 12.03 -8.47
N ARG A 135 8.51 11.34 -9.26
CA ARG A 135 9.14 11.86 -10.49
C ARG A 135 8.26 11.72 -11.74
N ASN A 136 7.41 10.69 -11.79
CA ASN A 136 6.59 10.35 -12.95
C ASN A 136 5.13 10.86 -12.91
N GLY A 137 4.70 11.49 -11.82
CA GLY A 137 3.62 12.48 -11.88
C GLY A 137 2.24 12.11 -11.32
N ASP A 138 2.07 11.02 -10.55
CA ASP A 138 0.72 10.60 -10.12
C ASP A 138 0.30 10.92 -8.67
N THR A 139 1.10 11.69 -7.91
CA THR A 139 0.61 12.30 -6.64
C THR A 139 1.13 13.72 -6.41
N ALA A 140 1.13 14.55 -7.46
CA ALA A 140 1.27 15.97 -7.24
C ALA A 140 0.02 16.48 -6.47
N ARG A 141 0.22 16.98 -5.25
CA ARG A 141 -0.84 17.66 -4.51
C ARG A 141 -1.25 18.89 -5.31
N GLN A 142 -2.53 19.10 -5.57
CA GLN A 142 -2.96 20.27 -6.34
C GLN A 142 -3.16 21.49 -5.44
N HIS A 143 -2.79 22.67 -5.93
CA HIS A 143 -3.04 23.95 -5.29
C HIS A 143 -3.71 24.90 -6.29
N ALA A 144 -4.95 25.29 -6.01
CA ALA A 144 -5.63 26.32 -6.78
C ALA A 144 -5.14 27.71 -6.33
N VAL A 145 -4.54 28.45 -7.26
CA VAL A 145 -4.00 29.79 -7.01
C VAL A 145 -5.10 30.74 -6.59
N ARG A 146 -4.93 31.36 -5.43
CA ARG A 146 -5.80 32.39 -4.87
C ARG A 146 -5.21 33.79 -5.07
N ARG A 147 -6.05 34.81 -4.91
CA ARG A 147 -5.61 36.20 -4.96
C ARG A 147 -4.55 36.46 -3.87
N GLY A 148 -3.37 36.90 -4.28
CA GLY A 148 -2.24 37.17 -3.39
C GLY A 148 -1.20 36.05 -3.34
N ASP A 149 -1.46 34.90 -3.97
CA ASP A 149 -0.46 33.85 -4.07
C ASP A 149 0.68 34.25 -5.02
N THR A 150 1.89 33.84 -4.65
CA THR A 150 3.08 33.93 -5.50
C THR A 150 3.68 32.55 -5.64
N LEU A 151 4.31 32.28 -6.79
CA LEU A 151 4.90 30.97 -7.04
C LEU A 151 5.98 30.62 -6.01
N SER A 152 6.75 31.62 -5.57
CA SER A 152 7.74 31.51 -4.49
C SER A 152 7.12 31.34 -3.11
N GLY A 153 6.00 32.00 -2.82
CA GLY A 153 5.22 31.83 -1.58
C GLY A 153 4.64 30.42 -1.46
N ILE A 154 4.02 29.92 -2.53
CA ILE A 154 3.52 28.55 -2.64
C ILE A 154 4.67 27.56 -2.47
N ALA A 155 5.78 27.74 -3.20
CA ALA A 155 6.95 26.88 -3.07
C ALA A 155 7.46 26.80 -1.62
N ARG A 156 7.54 27.93 -0.92
CA ARG A 156 7.93 27.99 0.49
C ARG A 156 6.92 27.30 1.41
N GLN A 157 5.63 27.56 1.22
CA GLN A 157 4.55 26.95 2.00
C GLN A 157 4.59 25.43 1.93
N TYR A 158 4.81 24.88 0.74
CA TYR A 158 4.86 23.44 0.50
C TYR A 158 6.26 22.84 0.64
N LYS A 159 7.28 23.65 1.01
CA LYS A 159 8.67 23.23 1.19
C LYS A 159 9.25 22.55 -0.07
N VAL A 160 8.96 23.10 -1.24
CA VAL A 160 9.50 22.64 -2.53
C VAL A 160 10.38 23.71 -3.16
N SER A 161 11.34 23.31 -3.99
CA SER A 161 12.15 24.30 -4.71
C SER A 161 11.32 25.00 -5.79
N LEU A 162 11.52 26.32 -5.94
CA LEU A 162 10.84 27.12 -6.96
C LEU A 162 11.10 26.57 -8.38
N GLN A 163 12.33 26.12 -8.63
CA GLN A 163 12.73 25.55 -9.92
C GLN A 163 11.99 24.23 -10.21
N THR A 164 11.85 23.36 -9.21
CA THR A 164 11.08 22.12 -9.35
C THR A 164 9.60 22.43 -9.58
N LEU A 165 9.02 23.34 -8.80
CA LEU A 165 7.61 23.73 -8.95
C LEU A 165 7.32 24.30 -10.36
N ARG A 166 8.22 25.11 -10.91
CA ARG A 166 8.12 25.62 -12.29
C ARG A 166 8.19 24.52 -13.34
N ARG A 167 9.17 23.63 -13.22
CA ARG A 167 9.40 22.53 -14.17
C ARG A 167 8.20 21.60 -14.25
N VAL A 168 7.66 21.21 -13.09
CA VAL A 168 6.48 20.32 -13.00
C VAL A 168 5.24 20.96 -13.62
N ASN A 169 5.09 22.28 -13.52
CA ASN A 169 3.94 23.01 -14.07
C ASN A 169 4.20 23.60 -15.47
N GLY A 170 5.31 23.26 -16.12
CA GLY A 170 5.66 23.77 -17.45
C GLY A 170 5.80 25.30 -17.52
N LYS A 171 6.10 25.97 -16.40
CA LYS A 171 6.08 27.45 -16.31
C LYS A 171 7.44 28.05 -16.67
N SER A 172 7.46 28.87 -17.73
CA SER A 172 8.61 29.67 -18.14
C SER A 172 8.77 30.97 -17.32
N SER A 173 7.73 31.40 -16.59
CA SER A 173 7.72 32.60 -15.75
C SER A 173 7.03 32.36 -14.40
N ASP A 174 7.23 33.27 -13.46
CA ASP A 174 6.66 33.19 -12.10
C ASP A 174 5.25 33.79 -12.01
N VAL A 175 4.65 34.17 -13.15
CA VAL A 175 3.30 34.75 -13.23
C VAL A 175 2.26 33.66 -13.00
N LEU A 176 1.36 33.90 -12.03
CA LEU A 176 0.23 33.03 -11.70
C LEU A 176 -1.09 33.69 -12.09
N ARG A 177 -2.03 32.89 -12.59
CA ARG A 177 -3.42 33.33 -12.80
C ARG A 177 -4.29 32.82 -11.66
N VAL A 178 -5.13 33.68 -11.10
CA VAL A 178 -6.09 33.25 -10.07
C VAL A 178 -7.03 32.21 -10.67
N GLY A 179 -7.21 31.08 -9.97
CA GLY A 179 -7.94 29.91 -10.45
C GLY A 179 -7.11 28.91 -11.25
N GLU A 180 -5.83 29.21 -11.54
CA GLU A 180 -4.88 28.24 -12.08
C GLU A 180 -4.62 27.14 -11.05
N THR A 181 -4.61 25.87 -11.47
CA THR A 181 -4.26 24.75 -10.60
C THR A 181 -2.80 24.38 -10.82
N LEU A 182 -2.00 24.48 -9.76
CA LEU A 182 -0.61 24.04 -9.75
C LEU A 182 -0.48 22.63 -9.17
N GLN A 183 0.32 21.82 -9.84
CA GLN A 183 0.79 20.53 -9.39
C GLN A 183 1.97 20.73 -8.43
N ILE A 184 1.79 20.39 -7.15
CA ILE A 184 2.79 20.53 -6.09
C ILE A 184 3.48 19.17 -5.89
N PRO A 185 4.78 19.05 -6.20
CA PRO A 185 5.54 17.82 -5.97
C PRO A 185 5.72 17.58 -4.47
N ILE A 186 5.68 16.32 -4.03
CA ILE A 186 5.91 15.96 -2.63
C ILE A 186 7.36 15.50 -2.52
N GLY A 187 8.19 16.27 -1.82
CA GLY A 187 9.58 15.93 -1.51
C GLY A 187 10.62 16.70 -2.32
N SER A 188 11.50 17.40 -1.62
CA SER A 188 12.84 17.83 -2.04
C SER A 188 13.76 17.68 -0.84
#